data_AF-A0A845Z447-F1
#
_entry.id   AF-A0A845Z447-F1
#
_cell.length_a   1.000
_cell.length_b   1.000
_cell.length_c   1.000
_cell.angle_alpha   90.00
_cell.angle_beta   90.00
_cell.angle_gamma   90.00
#
_symmetry.space_group_name_H-M   'P 1'
#
loop_
_entity.id
_entity.type
_entity.pdbx_description
1 polymer ?
#
loop_
_entity_poly.entity_id
_entity_poly.type
_entity_poly.pdbx_seq_one_letter_code
_entity_poly.pdbx_strand_id
1 'polypeptide(L)' 'MGFGLTWPAGWSLDFLIPNFTWKLNYPLLRIDYIWYSNHWVSKSAEVLSTTGSDHLPLVGELVLRKQ' A
#
# COMPACT_ATOMS: atom_id res chain seq x y z
N MET A 1 -9.91 7.01 -6.37
CA MET A 1 -9.37 5.95 -5.49
C MET A 1 -8.09 5.44 -6.13
N GLY A 2 -6.92 5.73 -5.55
CA GLY A 2 -5.62 5.39 -6.15
C GLY A 2 -5.45 3.88 -6.27
N PHE A 3 -5.08 3.38 -7.45
CA PHE A 3 -4.80 1.97 -7.76
C PHE A 3 -3.39 1.56 -7.30
N GLY A 4 -3.11 1.65 -6.01
CA GLY A 4 -1.82 1.24 -5.46
C GLY A 4 -1.85 -0.20 -4.94
N LEU A 5 -0.93 -1.05 -5.42
CA LEU A 5 -0.59 -2.31 -4.77
C LEU A 5 0.22 -1.99 -3.51
N THR A 6 0.04 -2.75 -2.43
CA THR A 6 0.63 -2.44 -1.13
C THR A 6 1.47 -3.56 -0.55
N TRP A 7 1.31 -4.81 -1.00
CA TRP A 7 2.02 -5.95 -0.44
C TRP A 7 2.27 -7.06 -1.48
N PRO A 8 3.32 -7.88 -1.37
CA PRO A 8 4.49 -7.67 -0.53
C PRO A 8 5.53 -6.80 -1.25
N ALA A 9 6.16 -5.87 -0.54
CA ALA A 9 7.25 -5.04 -1.04
C ALA A 9 8.57 -5.36 -0.30
N GLY A 10 9.61 -5.73 -1.03
CA GLY A 10 10.90 -6.11 -0.46
C GLY A 10 10.97 -7.53 0.11
N TRP A 11 10.00 -8.40 -0.22
CA TRP A 11 9.97 -9.77 0.29
C TRP A 11 11.10 -10.62 -0.30
N SER A 12 11.84 -11.30 0.58
CA SER A 12 12.93 -12.18 0.18
C SER A 12 12.38 -13.46 -0.47
N LEU A 13 13.03 -13.93 -1.53
CA LEU A 13 12.63 -15.14 -2.27
C LEU A 13 13.47 -16.37 -1.89
N ASP A 14 14.33 -16.24 -0.88
CA ASP A 14 15.15 -17.33 -0.33
C ASP A 14 14.33 -18.48 0.27
N PHE A 15 13.08 -18.22 0.69
CA PHE A 15 12.16 -19.28 1.12
C PHE A 15 11.70 -20.22 -0.01
N LEU A 16 11.69 -19.73 -1.26
CA LEU A 16 11.36 -20.55 -2.45
C LEU A 16 12.59 -21.24 -3.02
N ILE A 17 13.72 -20.53 -3.04
CA ILE A 17 14.98 -21.00 -3.61
C ILE A 17 16.10 -20.72 -2.60
N PRO A 18 16.58 -21.74 -1.87
CA PRO A 18 17.68 -21.57 -0.93
C PRO A 18 18.89 -20.91 -1.59
N ASN A 19 19.53 -19.96 -0.90
CA ASN A 19 20.65 -19.13 -1.37
C ASN A 19 20.32 -18.11 -2.47
N PHE A 20 19.04 -17.86 -2.76
CA PHE A 20 18.64 -16.82 -3.69
C PHE A 20 18.50 -15.46 -2.98
N THR A 21 19.30 -14.47 -3.38
CA THR A 21 19.43 -13.17 -2.68
C THR A 21 18.49 -12.07 -3.19
N TRP A 22 17.65 -12.40 -4.17
CA TRP A 22 16.73 -11.43 -4.76
C TRP A 22 15.53 -11.14 -3.85
N LYS A 23 15.13 -9.87 -3.85
CA LYS A 23 13.93 -9.38 -3.16
C LYS A 23 12.90 -8.92 -4.19
N LEU A 24 11.64 -9.25 -3.94
CA LEU A 24 10.50 -8.75 -4.69
C LEU A 24 10.22 -7.31 -4.27
N ASN A 25 10.89 -6.34 -4.90
CA ASN A 25 10.81 -4.92 -4.53
C ASN A 25 9.55 -4.21 -5.06
N TYR A 26 8.66 -4.90 -5.77
CA TYR A 26 7.43 -4.33 -6.29
C TYR A 26 6.22 -5.05 -5.65
N PRO A 27 5.25 -4.31 -5.07
CA PRO A 27 4.06 -4.89 -4.47
C PRO A 27 3.21 -5.61 -5.52
N LEU A 28 2.57 -6.73 -5.15
CA LEU A 28 1.78 -7.58 -6.08
C LEU A 28 0.28 -7.52 -5.84
N LEU A 29 -0.13 -7.28 -4.60
CA LEU A 29 -1.49 -7.35 -4.11
C LEU A 29 -1.88 -6.03 -3.46
N ARG A 30 -3.17 -5.71 -3.56
CA ARG A 30 -3.78 -4.62 -2.79
C ARG A 30 -4.61 -5.22 -1.67
N ILE A 31 -4.09 -5.15 -0.45
CA ILE A 31 -4.76 -5.66 0.74
C ILE A 31 -5.00 -4.59 1.81
N ASP A 32 -4.40 -3.40 1.64
CA ASP A 32 -4.59 -2.26 2.54
C ASP A 32 -5.55 -1.23 1.93
N TYR A 33 -6.51 -0.77 2.73
CA TYR A 33 -7.57 0.13 2.28
C TYR A 33 -7.93 1.18 3.34
N ILE A 34 -8.26 2.39 2.88
CA ILE A 34 -8.87 3.45 3.70
C ILE A 34 -10.34 3.56 3.31
N TRP A 35 -11.23 3.31 4.25
CA TRP A 35 -12.67 3.42 4.10
C TRP A 35 -13.17 4.61 4.92
N TYR A 36 -14.15 5.34 4.41
CA TYR A 36 -14.71 6.50 5.09
C TYR A 36 -16.23 6.56 4.89
N SER A 37 -16.92 7.20 5.83
CA SER A 37 -18.36 7.39 5.84
C SER A 37 -18.80 8.56 4.93
N ASN A 38 -20.08 8.60 4.55
CA ASN A 38 -20.61 9.51 3.52
C ASN A 38 -20.48 11.02 3.79
N HIS A 39 -20.20 11.41 5.04
CA HIS A 39 -19.94 12.81 5.39
C HIS A 39 -18.51 13.26 5.03
N TRP A 40 -17.65 12.36 4.57
CA TRP A 40 -16.35 12.67 4.00
C TRP A 40 -16.36 12.57 2.48
N VAL A 41 -15.45 13.32 1.85
CA VAL A 41 -15.09 13.19 0.45
C VAL A 41 -13.59 12.96 0.36
N SER A 42 -13.16 11.96 -0.40
CA SER A 42 -11.73 11.75 -0.67
C SER A 42 -11.23 12.81 -1.64
N LYS A 43 -10.20 13.54 -1.22
CA LYS A 43 -9.46 14.47 -2.06
C LYS A 43 -8.31 13.79 -2.78
N SER A 44 -7.56 12.94 -2.08
CA SER A 44 -6.47 12.15 -2.67
C SER A 44 -6.26 10.83 -1.91
N ALA A 45 -5.57 9.90 -2.56
CA ALA A 45 -5.07 8.68 -1.93
C ALA A 45 -3.81 8.21 -2.68
N GLU A 46 -2.75 7.91 -1.94
CA GLU A 46 -1.44 7.57 -2.47
C GLU A 46 -0.80 6.44 -1.66
N VAL A 47 -0.11 5.53 -2.35
CA VAL A 47 0.78 4.54 -1.74
C VAL A 47 2.20 5.10 -1.76
N LEU A 48 2.82 5.18 -0.58
CA LEU A 48 4.15 5.73 -0.39
C LEU A 48 5.24 4.65 -0.51
N SER A 49 6.49 5.10 -0.56
CA SER A 49 7.68 4.24 -0.55
C SER A 49 7.79 3.41 0.73
N THR A 50 8.51 2.30 0.66
CA THR A 50 8.76 1.45 1.84
C THR A 50 9.49 2.20 2.95
N THR A 51 9.10 1.93 4.19
CA THR A 51 9.75 2.39 5.42
C THR A 51 10.38 1.24 6.21
N GLY A 52 10.55 0.07 5.59
CA GLY A 52 11.13 -1.13 6.19
C GLY A 52 10.14 -2.27 6.49
N SER A 53 8.84 -2.05 6.24
CA SER A 53 7.81 -3.09 6.22
C SER A 53 7.65 -3.68 4.82
N ASP A 54 7.16 -4.92 4.75
CA ASP A 54 6.69 -5.57 3.52
C ASP A 54 5.32 -5.04 3.04
N HIS A 55 4.64 -4.24 3.86
CA HIS A 55 3.51 -3.41 3.44
C HIS A 55 3.99 -1.98 3.11
N LEU A 56 3.51 -1.44 1.99
CA LEU A 56 3.69 -0.04 1.64
C LEU A 56 2.64 0.85 2.36
N PRO A 57 3.05 2.00 2.92
CA PRO A 57 2.10 2.91 3.58
C PRO A 57 1.06 3.45 2.61
N LEU A 58 -0.20 3.50 3.03
CA LEU A 58 -1.30 4.13 2.30
C LEU A 58 -1.73 5.41 3.01
N VAL A 59 -1.70 6.54 2.31
CA VAL A 59 -2.14 7.85 2.82
C VAL A 59 -3.37 8.31 2.05
N GLY A 60 -4.34 8.87 2.77
CA GLY A 60 -5.54 9.47 2.19
C GLY A 60 -5.78 10.87 2.74
N GLU A 61 -6.10 11.81 1.85
CA GLU A 61 -6.58 13.13 2.23
C GLU A 61 -8.10 13.17 2.11
N LEU A 62 -8.78 13.49 3.21
CA LEU A 62 -10.23 13.58 3.29
C LEU A 62 -10.66 15.01 3.61
N VAL A 63 -11.78 15.44 3.02
CA VAL A 63 -12.42 16.71 3.35
C VAL A 63 -13.83 16.45 3.87
N LEU A 64 -14.24 17.20 4.89
CA LEU A 64 -15.59 17.12 5.42
C LEU A 64 -16.56 17.72 4.41
N ARG A 65 -17.60 16.97 4.05
CA ARG A 65 -18.66 17.45 3.16
C ARG A 65 -19.43 18.56 3.88
N LYS A 66 -19.46 19.75 3.30
CA LYS A 66 -20.40 20.80 3.74
C LYS A 66 -21.82 20.33 3.44
N GLN A 67 -22.69 20.45 4.43
CA GLN A 67 -24.12 20.16 4.31
C GLN A 67 -24.81 21.22 3.44
#